data_AF-A0A7L2JPQ7-F1
#
_entry.id   AF-A0A7L2JPQ7-F1
#
_cell.length_a   1.000
_cell.length_b   1.000
_cell.length_c   1.000
_cell.angle_alpha   90.00
_cell.angle_beta   90.00
_cell.angle_gamma   90.00
#
_symmetry.space_group_name_H-M   'P 1'
#
loop_
_entity.id
_entity.type
_entity.pdbx_description
1 polymer ?
#
loop_
_entity_poly.entity_id
_entity_poly.type
_entity_poly.pdbx_seq_one_letter_code
_entity_poly.pdbx_strand_id
1 'polypeptide(L)'
;SVKMDIRGAVDAAVPTNIIAAKAAEVRANKVNWQSYLQGQMISGEDCEFIQRFEQKRNPEEKQELLQTEGNQCAKTFINLMTHISKEQTVQYILTMVDDMLQENHQRVCIFFDYAKRGKNTAWSYFLPMLNRQDLFTVHMAARIIAKLAAWGRELMEGSDLNYYFNWIKTQLSSQKLRGTGGSVDTGAVSTSDSSQYVQCVAGCLQLMLRVNEYRFAWVEADGVNCIMGVLSNKCGFQLQYQMIFCVWLLAFSPQMCEYLRRYNIVPVLSDILQESVKEKVTRIILAAFR
;
A
#
# COMPACT_ATOMS: atom_id res chain seq x y z
N SER A 1 -18.47 27.00 -4.16
CA SER A 1 -17.27 26.15 -4.11
C SER A 1 -17.67 24.80 -3.55
N VAL A 2 -17.93 23.82 -4.41
CA VAL A 2 -18.45 22.50 -4.00
C VAL A 2 -17.26 21.68 -3.49
N LYS A 3 -17.24 21.39 -2.18
CA LYS A 3 -16.33 20.41 -1.59
C LYS A 3 -16.73 19.04 -2.16
N MET A 4 -16.03 18.62 -3.20
CA MET A 4 -16.22 17.31 -3.80
C MET A 4 -15.67 16.28 -2.82
N ASP A 5 -16.57 15.52 -2.21
CA ASP A 5 -16.21 14.46 -1.26
C ASP A 5 -15.64 13.26 -2.03
N ILE A 6 -14.33 13.26 -2.25
CA ILE A 6 -13.57 12.22 -2.96
C ILE A 6 -13.49 10.91 -2.13
N ARG A 7 -14.10 10.87 -0.92
CA ARG A 7 -13.94 9.77 0.04
C ARG A 7 -14.74 8.51 -0.31
N GLY A 8 -15.80 8.61 -1.12
CA GLY A 8 -16.76 7.50 -1.29
C GLY A 8 -16.71 6.71 -2.60
N ALA A 9 -15.88 7.07 -3.58
CA ALA A 9 -16.07 6.59 -4.97
C ALA A 9 -15.09 5.50 -5.47
N VAL A 10 -14.31 4.84 -4.60
CA VAL A 10 -13.31 3.84 -5.06
C VAL A 10 -13.43 2.47 -4.37
N ASP A 11 -14.35 2.28 -3.42
CA ASP A 11 -14.39 1.08 -2.56
C ASP A 11 -15.12 -0.15 -3.15
N ALA A 12 -15.30 -0.24 -4.47
CA ALA A 12 -16.05 -1.36 -5.06
C ALA A 12 -15.49 -1.89 -6.40
N ALA A 13 -14.19 -1.80 -6.65
CA ALA A 13 -13.55 -2.52 -7.75
C ALA A 13 -12.70 -3.67 -7.19
N VAL A 14 -13.36 -4.82 -6.99
CA VAL A 14 -12.70 -6.11 -6.72
C VAL A 14 -11.62 -6.34 -7.76
N PRO A 15 -10.34 -6.45 -7.38
CA PRO A 15 -9.33 -6.83 -8.35
C PRO A 15 -9.11 -8.33 -8.22
N THR A 16 -9.22 -9.03 -9.35
CA THR A 16 -8.55 -10.32 -9.58
C THR A 16 -7.04 -10.04 -9.53
N ASN A 17 -6.54 -9.75 -8.33
CA ASN A 17 -5.16 -9.39 -8.04
C ASN A 17 -4.60 -10.47 -7.13
N ILE A 18 -3.44 -11.00 -7.49
CA ILE A 18 -2.71 -12.05 -6.79
C ILE A 18 -2.55 -11.75 -5.29
N ILE A 19 -2.50 -10.48 -4.91
CA ILE A 19 -2.43 -10.09 -3.50
C ILE A 19 -3.75 -10.37 -2.79
N ALA A 20 -4.90 -10.10 -3.41
CA ALA A 20 -6.20 -10.44 -2.84
C ALA A 20 -6.41 -11.97 -2.77
N ALA A 21 -5.99 -12.69 -3.81
CA ALA A 21 -6.03 -14.16 -3.84
C ALA A 21 -5.13 -14.78 -2.76
N LYS A 22 -3.85 -14.36 -2.70
CA LYS A 22 -2.90 -14.82 -1.69
C LYS A 22 -3.31 -14.40 -0.27
N ALA A 23 -3.92 -13.23 -0.09
CA ALA A 23 -4.50 -12.86 1.20
C ALA A 23 -5.65 -13.80 1.61
N ALA A 24 -6.48 -14.25 0.67
CA ALA A 24 -7.53 -15.23 0.96
C ALA A 24 -6.95 -16.60 1.34
N GLU A 25 -5.89 -17.06 0.66
CA GLU A 25 -5.16 -18.27 1.03
C GLU A 25 -4.52 -18.15 2.41
N VAL A 26 -3.84 -17.03 2.67
CA VAL A 26 -3.21 -16.75 3.97
C VAL A 26 -4.27 -16.75 5.08
N ARG A 27 -5.44 -16.14 4.87
CA ARG A 27 -6.55 -16.16 5.83
C ARG A 27 -7.06 -17.57 6.18
N ALA A 28 -6.93 -18.52 5.26
CA ALA A 28 -7.33 -19.91 5.50
C ALA A 28 -6.34 -20.68 6.39
N ASN A 29 -5.11 -20.15 6.57
CA ASN A 29 -4.10 -20.79 7.41
C ASN A 29 -4.47 -20.67 8.89
N LYS A 30 -4.31 -21.77 9.63
CA LYS A 30 -4.43 -21.78 11.09
C LYS A 30 -3.05 -21.64 11.72
N VAL A 31 -2.85 -20.56 12.46
CA VAL A 31 -1.61 -20.33 13.20
C VAL A 31 -1.70 -20.96 14.58
N ASN A 32 -0.70 -21.76 14.97
CA ASN A 32 -0.64 -22.33 16.31
C ASN A 32 0.08 -21.37 17.27
N TRP A 33 -0.64 -20.37 17.80
CA TRP A 33 -0.10 -19.40 18.75
C TRP A 33 0.51 -20.03 20.01
N GLN A 34 -0.03 -21.16 20.45
CA GLN A 34 0.48 -21.87 21.63
C GLN A 34 1.93 -22.34 21.46
N SER A 35 2.31 -22.76 20.25
CA SER A 35 3.69 -23.15 19.94
C SER A 35 4.67 -21.97 20.05
N TYR A 36 4.25 -20.77 19.68
CA TYR A 36 5.07 -19.56 19.82
C TYR A 36 5.18 -19.11 21.28
N LEU A 37 4.12 -19.30 22.07
CA LEU A 37 4.15 -19.05 23.51
C LEU A 37 5.10 -20.02 24.23
N GLN A 38 4.98 -21.32 23.94
CA GLN A 38 5.88 -22.35 24.49
C GLN A 38 7.34 -22.13 24.07
N GLY A 39 7.55 -21.66 22.84
CA GLY A 39 8.86 -21.26 22.33
C GLY A 39 9.36 -19.89 22.82
N GLN A 40 8.63 -19.22 23.73
CA GLN A 40 8.98 -17.91 24.29
C GLN A 40 9.16 -16.79 23.25
N MET A 41 8.58 -16.95 22.06
CA MET A 41 8.63 -15.93 21.00
C MET A 41 7.61 -14.82 21.22
N ILE A 42 6.56 -15.10 21.99
CA ILE A 42 5.45 -14.19 22.28
C ILE A 42 5.09 -14.28 23.76
N SER A 43 4.56 -13.22 24.34
CA SER A 43 4.11 -13.23 25.73
C SER A 43 2.75 -13.92 25.89
N GLY A 44 2.40 -14.32 27.12
CA GLY A 44 1.08 -14.88 27.42
C GLY A 44 -0.05 -13.90 27.11
N GLU A 45 0.17 -12.61 27.39
CA GLU A 45 -0.76 -11.51 27.10
C GLU A 45 -0.98 -11.36 25.58
N ASP A 46 0.10 -11.38 24.79
CA ASP A 46 0.01 -11.30 23.32
C ASP A 46 -0.69 -12.53 22.73
N CYS A 47 -0.43 -13.73 23.28
CA CYS A 47 -1.07 -14.98 22.87
C CYS A 47 -2.57 -15.00 23.18
N GLU A 48 -2.97 -14.54 24.37
CA GLU A 48 -4.38 -14.46 24.76
C GLU A 48 -5.12 -13.42 23.91
N PHE A 49 -4.52 -12.25 23.70
CA PHE A 49 -5.12 -11.19 22.90
C PHE A 49 -5.35 -11.66 21.45
N ILE A 50 -4.35 -12.24 20.79
CA ILE A 50 -4.48 -12.63 19.37
C ILE A 50 -5.55 -13.71 19.18
N GLN A 51 -5.65 -14.67 20.11
CA GLN A 51 -6.69 -15.69 20.08
C GLN A 51 -8.09 -15.08 20.27
N ARG A 52 -8.26 -14.13 21.20
CA ARG A 52 -9.53 -13.42 21.37
C ARG A 52 -9.88 -12.60 20.12
N PHE A 53 -8.90 -11.91 19.54
CA PHE A 53 -9.08 -11.12 18.33
C PHE A 53 -9.54 -11.98 17.14
N GLU A 54 -8.97 -13.17 16.95
CA GLU A 54 -9.37 -14.12 15.91
C GLU A 54 -10.77 -14.72 16.11
N GLN A 55 -11.18 -14.90 17.38
CA GLN A 55 -12.50 -15.45 17.70
C GLN A 55 -13.64 -14.48 17.38
N LYS A 56 -13.39 -13.16 17.49
CA LYS A 56 -14.38 -12.11 17.17
C LYS A 56 -14.57 -12.01 15.66
N ARG A 57 -15.64 -12.62 15.15
CA ARG A 57 -15.99 -12.58 13.72
C ARG A 57 -16.79 -11.34 13.34
N ASN A 58 -17.50 -10.75 14.30
CA ASN A 58 -18.39 -9.63 14.04
C ASN A 58 -17.63 -8.29 14.06
N PRO A 59 -17.79 -7.40 13.07
CA PRO A 59 -17.12 -6.10 13.05
C PRO A 59 -17.39 -5.23 14.28
N GLU A 60 -18.59 -5.28 14.85
CA GLU A 60 -18.94 -4.51 16.06
C GLU A 60 -18.21 -5.04 17.30
N GLU A 61 -18.09 -6.36 17.47
CA GLU A 61 -17.35 -6.95 18.60
C GLU A 61 -15.86 -6.64 18.51
N LYS A 62 -15.29 -6.70 17.29
CA LYS A 62 -13.91 -6.25 17.07
C LYS A 62 -13.76 -4.78 17.37
N GLN A 63 -14.74 -3.95 16.99
CA GLN A 63 -14.71 -2.51 17.26
C GLN A 63 -14.71 -2.23 18.77
N GLU A 64 -15.53 -2.92 19.54
CA GLU A 64 -15.57 -2.81 21.01
C GLU A 64 -14.24 -3.23 21.65
N LEU A 65 -13.69 -4.38 21.24
CA LEU A 65 -12.38 -4.86 21.69
C LEU A 65 -11.27 -3.85 21.38
N LEU A 66 -11.26 -3.27 20.17
CA LEU A 66 -10.24 -2.31 19.76
C LEU A 66 -10.39 -0.94 20.44
N GLN A 67 -11.61 -0.55 20.82
CA GLN A 67 -11.85 0.68 21.59
C GLN A 67 -11.34 0.56 23.03
N THR A 68 -11.48 -0.62 23.64
CA THR A 68 -11.04 -0.88 25.01
C THR A 68 -9.57 -1.26 25.10
N GLU A 69 -9.08 -2.09 24.18
CA GLU A 69 -7.76 -2.70 24.23
C GLU A 69 -6.85 -2.30 23.05
N GLY A 70 -7.08 -1.13 22.44
CA GLY A 70 -6.31 -0.66 21.28
C GLY A 70 -4.79 -0.64 21.50
N ASN A 71 -4.33 -0.22 22.68
CA ASN A 71 -2.89 -0.25 23.00
C ASN A 71 -2.31 -1.68 23.01
N GLN A 72 -3.06 -2.65 23.54
CA GLN A 72 -2.65 -4.05 23.55
C GLN A 72 -2.69 -4.66 22.15
N CYS A 73 -3.64 -4.23 21.31
CA CYS A 73 -3.70 -4.59 19.89
C CYS A 73 -2.42 -4.19 19.14
N ALA A 74 -2.01 -2.92 19.22
CA ALA A 74 -0.79 -2.43 18.58
C ALA A 74 0.44 -3.18 19.11
N LYS A 75 0.58 -3.30 20.43
CA LYS A 75 1.67 -4.02 21.10
C LYS A 75 1.78 -5.45 20.58
N THR A 76 0.66 -6.18 20.59
CA THR A 76 0.60 -7.58 20.15
C THR A 76 1.07 -7.68 18.70
N PHE A 77 0.46 -6.96 17.76
CA PHE A 77 0.85 -7.07 16.35
C PHE A 77 2.32 -6.70 16.10
N ILE A 78 2.82 -5.65 16.75
CA ILE A 78 4.23 -5.24 16.62
C ILE A 78 5.18 -6.30 17.18
N ASN A 79 4.90 -6.84 18.37
CA ASN A 79 5.69 -7.90 18.98
C ASN A 79 5.71 -9.16 18.11
N LEU A 80 4.53 -9.58 17.64
CA LEU A 80 4.39 -10.74 16.77
C LEU A 80 5.22 -10.59 15.49
N MET A 81 5.16 -9.43 14.81
CA MET A 81 5.96 -9.17 13.60
C MET A 81 7.47 -9.08 13.87
N THR A 82 7.86 -8.60 15.06
CA THR A 82 9.26 -8.39 15.43
C THR A 82 9.94 -9.70 15.83
N HIS A 83 9.26 -10.52 16.61
CA HIS A 83 9.85 -11.74 17.17
C HIS A 83 9.63 -12.96 16.27
N ILE A 84 8.51 -13.07 15.56
CA ILE A 84 8.25 -14.24 14.73
C ILE A 84 8.98 -14.12 13.38
N SER A 85 9.88 -15.07 13.13
CA SER A 85 10.63 -15.15 11.86
C SER A 85 9.96 -16.05 10.82
N LYS A 86 8.97 -16.88 11.20
CA LYS A 86 8.28 -17.78 10.27
C LYS A 86 7.44 -16.98 9.28
N GLU A 87 7.83 -17.02 8.00
CA GLU A 87 7.27 -16.17 6.94
C GLU A 87 5.74 -16.28 6.83
N GLN A 88 5.19 -17.50 6.79
CA GLN A 88 3.73 -17.73 6.72
C GLN A 88 2.97 -17.05 7.87
N THR A 89 3.55 -16.99 9.06
CA THR A 89 2.92 -16.32 10.21
C THR A 89 3.03 -14.81 10.09
N VAL A 90 4.15 -14.27 9.60
CA VAL A 90 4.29 -12.83 9.32
C VAL A 90 3.28 -12.38 8.26
N GLN A 91 3.11 -13.15 7.18
CA GLN A 91 2.08 -12.92 6.15
C GLN A 91 0.68 -12.86 6.76
N TYR A 92 0.38 -13.80 7.66
CA TYR A 92 -0.90 -13.86 8.38
C TYR A 92 -1.13 -12.62 9.24
N ILE A 93 -0.11 -12.22 10.02
CA ILE A 93 -0.16 -11.03 10.88
C ILE A 93 -0.39 -9.76 10.04
N LEU A 94 0.38 -9.56 8.98
CA LEU A 94 0.21 -8.38 8.12
C LEU A 94 -1.16 -8.37 7.43
N THR A 95 -1.69 -9.53 7.04
CA THR A 95 -3.04 -9.62 6.46
C THR A 95 -4.10 -9.21 7.48
N MET A 96 -4.00 -9.67 8.73
CA MET A 96 -4.91 -9.23 9.80
C MET A 96 -4.85 -7.73 10.06
N VAL A 97 -3.65 -7.14 10.04
CA VAL A 97 -3.49 -5.69 10.18
C VAL A 97 -4.10 -4.95 8.99
N ASP A 98 -3.85 -5.38 7.76
CA ASP A 98 -4.41 -4.74 6.55
C ASP A 98 -5.95 -4.79 6.55
N ASP A 99 -6.53 -5.94 6.90
CA ASP A 99 -7.96 -6.17 7.01
C ASP A 99 -8.57 -5.29 8.12
N MET A 100 -7.97 -5.28 9.32
CA MET A 100 -8.42 -4.45 10.44
C MET A 100 -8.48 -2.96 10.05
N LEU A 101 -7.47 -2.47 9.35
CA LEU A 101 -7.40 -1.08 8.88
C LEU A 101 -8.37 -0.80 7.73
N GLN A 102 -8.62 -1.79 6.86
CA GLN A 102 -9.58 -1.67 5.77
C GLN A 102 -11.03 -1.61 6.27
N GLU A 103 -11.36 -2.37 7.31
CA GLU A 103 -12.68 -2.36 7.94
C GLU A 103 -13.05 -1.00 8.53
N ASN A 104 -12.07 -0.26 9.09
CA ASN A 104 -12.28 1.10 9.60
C ASN A 104 -10.99 1.90 9.57
N HIS A 105 -10.94 2.90 8.69
CA HIS A 105 -9.76 3.76 8.49
C HIS A 105 -9.31 4.50 9.76
N GLN A 106 -10.21 4.76 10.73
CA GLN A 106 -9.83 5.44 11.98
C GLN A 106 -8.93 4.57 12.87
N ARG A 107 -8.92 3.25 12.68
CA ARG A 107 -8.11 2.30 13.46
C ARG A 107 -6.61 2.48 13.23
N VAL A 108 -6.18 3.21 12.20
CA VAL A 108 -4.77 3.62 12.07
C VAL A 108 -4.26 4.35 13.32
N CYS A 109 -5.14 5.12 14.00
CA CYS A 109 -4.79 5.89 15.20
C CYS A 109 -4.25 5.00 16.33
N ILE A 110 -4.67 3.72 16.38
CA ILE A 110 -4.19 2.75 17.38
C ILE A 110 -2.66 2.61 17.35
N PHE A 111 -2.07 2.56 16.15
CA PHE A 111 -0.62 2.45 16.00
C PHE A 111 0.11 3.77 16.31
N PHE A 112 -0.48 4.92 15.97
CA PHE A 112 0.09 6.23 16.33
C PHE A 112 0.08 6.46 17.84
N ASP A 113 -1.04 6.19 18.51
CA ASP A 113 -1.18 6.34 19.96
C ASP A 113 -0.20 5.44 20.71
N TYR A 114 0.00 4.21 20.22
CA TYR A 114 1.02 3.29 20.75
C TYR A 114 2.44 3.81 20.51
N ALA A 115 2.78 4.20 19.28
CA ALA A 115 4.11 4.71 18.93
C ALA A 115 4.49 5.93 19.77
N LYS A 116 3.55 6.84 19.97
CA LYS A 116 3.73 8.06 20.77
C LYS A 116 4.09 7.76 22.22
N ARG A 117 3.50 6.71 22.83
CA ARG A 117 3.87 6.24 24.19
C ARG A 117 5.29 5.72 24.24
N GLY A 118 5.72 5.02 23.19
CA GLY A 118 7.08 4.51 23.03
C GLY A 118 8.13 5.53 22.57
N LYS A 119 7.76 6.82 22.43
CA LYS A 119 8.60 7.88 21.84
C LYS A 119 9.16 7.49 20.46
N ASN A 120 8.34 6.84 19.64
CA ASN A 120 8.70 6.37 18.31
C ASN A 120 7.64 6.79 17.28
N THR A 121 7.90 6.61 15.98
CA THR A 121 6.94 6.82 14.90
C THR A 121 6.22 5.51 14.56
N ALA A 122 4.97 5.61 14.08
CA ALA A 122 4.22 4.43 13.64
C ALA A 122 4.90 3.72 12.45
N TRP A 123 5.62 4.48 11.60
CA TRP A 123 6.32 3.99 10.42
C TRP A 123 7.43 3.02 10.76
N SER A 124 8.16 3.29 11.85
CA SER A 124 9.33 2.53 12.29
C SER A 124 9.05 1.03 12.47
N TYR A 125 7.81 0.64 12.77
CA TYR A 125 7.41 -0.74 12.96
C TYR A 125 7.18 -1.50 11.64
N PHE A 126 6.83 -0.80 10.57
CA PHE A 126 6.45 -1.41 9.29
C PHE A 126 7.50 -1.21 8.19
N LEU A 127 8.25 -0.11 8.20
CA LEU A 127 9.32 0.16 7.23
C LEU A 127 10.36 -0.97 7.12
N PRO A 128 10.83 -1.60 8.23
CA PRO A 128 11.77 -2.72 8.14
C PRO A 128 11.24 -3.92 7.35
N MET A 129 9.92 -4.11 7.28
CA MET A 129 9.30 -5.21 6.54
C MET A 129 9.47 -5.08 5.03
N LEU A 130 9.79 -3.89 4.51
CA LEU A 130 10.10 -3.68 3.09
C LEU A 130 11.43 -4.32 2.66
N ASN A 131 12.27 -4.71 3.61
CA ASN A 131 13.54 -5.41 3.36
C ASN A 131 13.43 -6.95 3.41
N ARG A 132 12.21 -7.49 3.65
CA ARG A 132 11.96 -8.93 3.59
C ARG A 132 12.12 -9.45 2.16
N GLN A 133 12.38 -10.74 2.00
CA GLN A 133 12.54 -11.36 0.68
C GLN A 133 11.21 -11.77 0.05
N ASP A 134 10.21 -12.12 0.86
CA ASP A 134 8.89 -12.54 0.35
C ASP A 134 8.10 -11.36 -0.22
N LEU A 135 7.72 -11.48 -1.49
CA LEU A 135 7.01 -10.43 -2.21
C LEU A 135 5.68 -10.07 -1.57
N PHE A 136 4.92 -11.04 -1.05
CA PHE A 136 3.61 -10.75 -0.47
C PHE A 136 3.74 -9.97 0.83
N THR A 137 4.65 -10.39 1.71
CA THR A 137 4.99 -9.68 2.95
C THR A 137 5.38 -8.24 2.67
N VAL A 138 6.32 -8.03 1.75
CA VAL A 138 6.80 -6.70 1.38
C VAL A 138 5.67 -5.81 0.86
N HIS A 139 4.82 -6.32 -0.05
CA HIS A 139 3.74 -5.53 -0.64
C HIS A 139 2.57 -5.31 0.34
N MET A 140 2.32 -6.24 1.25
CA MET A 140 1.33 -6.05 2.31
C MET A 140 1.78 -4.99 3.31
N ALA A 141 3.05 -5.03 3.72
CA ALA A 141 3.64 -3.98 4.54
C ALA A 141 3.58 -2.62 3.85
N ALA A 142 3.92 -2.55 2.55
CA ALA A 142 3.81 -1.32 1.77
C ALA A 142 2.37 -0.75 1.78
N ARG A 143 1.35 -1.60 1.64
CA ARG A 143 -0.06 -1.17 1.71
C ARG A 143 -0.41 -0.59 3.07
N ILE A 144 -0.02 -1.27 4.16
CA ILE A 144 -0.25 -0.80 5.52
C ILE A 144 0.43 0.56 5.73
N ILE A 145 1.67 0.73 5.28
CA ILE A 145 2.40 2.00 5.36
C ILE A 145 1.63 3.12 4.63
N ALA A 146 1.16 2.87 3.40
CA ALA A 146 0.37 3.85 2.65
C ALA A 146 -0.95 4.20 3.33
N LYS A 147 -1.63 3.22 3.95
CA LYS A 147 -2.86 3.42 4.74
C LYS A 147 -2.61 4.28 5.97
N LEU A 148 -1.56 3.96 6.74
CA LEU A 148 -1.14 4.76 7.87
C LEU A 148 -0.81 6.20 7.44
N ALA A 149 -0.13 6.38 6.31
CA ALA A 149 0.24 7.69 5.77
C ALA A 149 -0.97 8.52 5.33
N ALA A 150 -1.93 7.90 4.65
CA ALA A 150 -3.07 8.61 4.07
C ALA A 150 -4.24 8.81 5.02
N TRP A 151 -4.41 7.94 6.02
CA TRP A 151 -5.53 7.98 6.97
C TRP A 151 -5.11 8.42 8.38
N GLY A 152 -3.80 8.45 8.64
CA GLY A 152 -3.23 8.89 9.91
C GLY A 152 -3.38 10.39 10.16
N ARG A 153 -3.06 10.79 11.39
CA ARG A 153 -3.08 12.20 11.81
C ARG A 153 -1.73 12.88 11.70
N GLU A 154 -0.65 12.09 11.64
CA GLU A 154 0.72 12.56 11.56
C GLU A 154 1.25 12.29 10.15
N LEU A 155 2.00 13.25 9.60
CA LEU A 155 2.63 13.12 8.29
C LEU A 155 3.94 12.35 8.41
N MET A 156 4.21 11.47 7.46
CA MET A 156 5.53 10.87 7.28
C MET A 156 6.44 11.90 6.62
N GLU A 157 7.59 12.19 7.22
CA GLU A 157 8.50 13.24 6.76
C GLU A 157 9.96 12.77 6.77
N GLY A 158 10.86 13.57 6.19
CA GLY A 158 12.30 13.35 6.28
C GLY A 158 12.76 12.00 5.70
N SER A 159 13.62 11.30 6.45
CA SER A 159 14.24 10.05 6.01
C SER A 159 13.23 8.93 5.74
N ASP A 160 12.18 8.83 6.55
CA ASP A 160 11.17 7.78 6.43
C ASP A 160 10.39 7.94 5.11
N LEU A 161 9.97 9.17 4.80
CA LEU A 161 9.27 9.48 3.55
C LEU A 161 10.18 9.23 2.34
N ASN A 162 11.42 9.72 2.40
CA ASN A 162 12.39 9.54 1.33
C ASN A 162 12.67 8.05 1.07
N TYR A 163 12.82 7.26 2.12
CA TYR A 163 13.01 5.81 2.01
C TYR A 163 11.82 5.15 1.33
N TYR A 164 10.60 5.44 1.78
CA TYR A 164 9.39 4.83 1.21
C TYR A 164 9.13 5.26 -0.24
N PHE A 165 9.32 6.54 -0.57
CA PHE A 165 9.22 7.02 -1.96
C PHE A 165 10.28 6.41 -2.88
N ASN A 166 11.52 6.28 -2.41
CA ASN A 166 12.56 5.60 -3.19
C ASN A 166 12.25 4.12 -3.39
N TRP A 167 11.68 3.46 -2.39
CA TRP A 167 11.18 2.10 -2.52
C TRP A 167 10.08 2.01 -3.59
N ILE A 168 9.06 2.88 -3.55
CA ILE A 168 8.00 2.94 -4.57
C ILE A 168 8.59 3.15 -5.97
N LYS A 169 9.47 4.15 -6.15
CA LYS A 169 10.11 4.45 -7.43
C LYS A 169 10.88 3.25 -7.98
N THR A 170 11.61 2.54 -7.12
CA THR A 170 12.38 1.34 -7.49
C THR A 170 11.47 0.21 -7.96
N GLN A 171 10.39 -0.06 -7.23
CA GLN A 171 9.45 -1.12 -7.61
C GLN A 171 8.70 -0.79 -8.92
N LEU A 172 8.28 0.46 -9.12
CA LEU A 172 7.65 0.91 -10.36
C LEU A 172 8.61 0.83 -11.56
N SER A 173 9.86 1.26 -11.38
CA SER A 173 10.87 1.30 -12.44
C SER A 173 11.40 -0.08 -12.84
N SER A 174 11.30 -1.08 -11.94
CA SER A 174 11.75 -2.45 -12.17
C SER A 174 11.03 -3.15 -13.34
N GLN A 175 9.94 -2.57 -13.86
CA GLN A 175 9.31 -3.02 -15.11
C GLN A 175 10.21 -2.84 -16.34
N LYS A 176 11.09 -1.83 -16.37
CA LYS A 176 11.95 -1.55 -17.55
C LYS A 176 12.88 -2.71 -17.90
N LEU A 177 13.37 -3.44 -16.91
CA LEU A 177 14.39 -4.49 -17.09
C LEU A 177 13.82 -5.85 -17.51
N ARG A 178 12.50 -6.05 -17.42
CA ARG A 178 11.87 -7.37 -17.69
C ARG A 178 11.22 -7.47 -19.06
N GLY A 179 11.14 -6.36 -19.81
CA GLY A 179 10.55 -6.32 -21.16
C GLY A 179 11.50 -6.74 -22.30
N THR A 180 12.79 -6.96 -22.03
CA THR A 180 13.82 -7.19 -23.06
C THR A 180 14.61 -8.50 -22.91
N GLY A 181 14.21 -9.42 -22.02
CA GLY A 181 14.92 -10.68 -21.80
C GLY A 181 14.00 -11.89 -21.91
N GLY A 182 14.32 -12.79 -22.85
CA GLY A 182 13.64 -14.08 -23.00
C GLY A 182 13.64 -14.90 -21.71
N SER A 183 12.53 -15.60 -21.50
CA SER A 183 12.30 -16.59 -20.45
C SER A 183 13.45 -17.60 -20.33
N VAL A 184 14.03 -17.72 -19.13
CA VAL A 184 14.79 -18.90 -18.74
C VAL A 184 14.15 -19.47 -17.48
N ASP A 185 13.72 -20.73 -17.60
CA ASP A 185 13.01 -21.55 -16.63
C ASP A 185 13.81 -21.78 -15.34
N THR A 186 13.60 -20.93 -14.34
CA THR A 186 14.07 -21.17 -12.96
C THR A 186 13.01 -20.77 -11.94
N GLY A 187 11.92 -21.53 -11.81
CA GLY A 187 10.92 -21.37 -10.73
C GLY A 187 10.42 -19.94 -10.51
N ALA A 188 10.47 -19.12 -11.55
CA ALA A 188 10.40 -17.67 -11.46
C ALA A 188 8.94 -17.23 -11.44
N VAL A 189 8.63 -16.28 -10.54
CA VAL A 189 7.36 -15.54 -10.50
C VAL A 189 6.94 -15.18 -11.91
N SER A 190 5.74 -15.62 -12.32
CA SER A 190 5.27 -15.42 -13.69
C SER A 190 5.27 -13.92 -14.03
N THR A 191 5.51 -13.57 -15.29
CA THR A 191 5.48 -12.17 -15.74
C THR A 191 4.15 -11.48 -15.38
N SER A 192 3.04 -12.22 -15.37
CA SER A 192 1.73 -11.77 -14.89
C SER A 192 1.66 -11.45 -13.40
N ASP A 193 2.36 -12.19 -12.55
CA ASP A 193 2.37 -11.98 -11.10
C ASP A 193 3.19 -10.73 -10.75
N SER A 194 4.32 -10.55 -11.42
CA SER A 194 5.16 -9.34 -11.25
C SER A 194 4.40 -8.06 -11.61
N SER A 195 3.57 -8.10 -12.65
CA SER A 195 2.72 -6.97 -13.07
C SER A 195 1.68 -6.60 -12.01
N GLN A 196 1.12 -7.58 -11.31
CA GLN A 196 0.10 -7.35 -10.28
C GLN A 196 0.69 -6.77 -8.98
N TYR A 197 1.90 -7.16 -8.61
CA TYR A 197 2.65 -6.51 -7.53
C TYR A 197 2.95 -5.04 -7.84
N VAL A 198 3.31 -4.71 -9.09
CA VAL A 198 3.49 -3.30 -9.49
C VAL A 198 2.18 -2.51 -9.40
N GLN A 199 1.04 -3.10 -9.75
CA GLN A 199 -0.28 -2.45 -9.57
C GLN A 199 -0.60 -2.18 -8.09
N CYS A 200 -0.10 -3.01 -7.17
CA CYS A 200 -0.19 -2.74 -5.74
C CYS A 200 0.63 -1.53 -5.32
N VAL A 201 1.87 -1.44 -5.79
CA VAL A 201 2.75 -0.29 -5.53
C VAL A 201 2.14 0.99 -6.11
N ALA A 202 1.58 0.92 -7.31
CA ALA A 202 0.82 2.01 -7.92
C ALA A 202 -0.36 2.44 -7.02
N GLY A 203 -1.10 1.48 -6.46
CA GLY A 203 -2.17 1.74 -5.50
C GLY A 203 -1.69 2.41 -4.22
N CYS A 204 -0.52 2.03 -3.70
CA CYS A 204 0.10 2.68 -2.54
C CYS A 204 0.40 4.16 -2.84
N LEU A 205 1.02 4.44 -4.00
CA LEU A 205 1.29 5.80 -4.45
C LEU A 205 -0.01 6.61 -4.62
N GLN A 206 -1.02 6.05 -5.29
CA GLN A 206 -2.32 6.71 -5.46
C GLN A 206 -2.95 7.09 -4.11
N LEU A 207 -2.84 6.22 -3.12
CA LEU A 207 -3.39 6.46 -1.79
C LEU A 207 -2.65 7.61 -1.08
N MET A 208 -1.32 7.60 -1.11
CA MET A 208 -0.53 8.69 -0.54
C MET A 208 -0.82 10.04 -1.21
N LEU A 209 -0.87 10.08 -2.55
CA LEU A 209 -1.12 11.31 -3.29
C LEU A 209 -2.53 11.89 -3.07
N ARG A 210 -3.41 11.24 -2.29
CA ARG A 210 -4.65 11.88 -1.84
C ARG A 210 -4.38 13.01 -0.83
N VAL A 211 -3.29 12.92 -0.07
CA VAL A 211 -2.83 13.94 0.89
C VAL A 211 -1.98 14.97 0.14
N ASN A 212 -2.23 16.26 0.41
CA ASN A 212 -1.67 17.36 -0.38
C ASN A 212 -0.14 17.46 -0.20
N GLU A 213 0.34 17.27 1.01
CA GLU A 213 1.74 17.36 1.41
C GLU A 213 2.60 16.32 0.68
N TYR A 214 2.09 15.09 0.55
CA TYR A 214 2.77 14.03 -0.21
C TYR A 214 2.80 14.30 -1.71
N ARG A 215 1.88 15.09 -2.27
CA ARG A 215 1.96 15.50 -3.68
C ARG A 215 3.14 16.42 -3.92
N PHE A 216 3.35 17.41 -3.05
CA PHE A 216 4.50 18.32 -3.14
C PHE A 216 5.81 17.55 -2.97
N ALA A 217 5.90 16.74 -1.91
CA ALA A 217 7.09 15.92 -1.67
C ALA A 217 7.38 14.95 -2.83
N TRP A 218 6.35 14.39 -3.48
CA TRP A 218 6.54 13.51 -4.63
C TRP A 218 7.09 14.25 -5.85
N VAL A 219 6.61 15.46 -6.13
CA VAL A 219 7.13 16.30 -7.22
C VAL A 219 8.57 16.72 -6.94
N GLU A 220 8.88 17.14 -5.71
CA GLU A 220 10.23 17.51 -5.28
C GLU A 220 11.22 16.33 -5.37
N ALA A 221 10.75 15.11 -5.11
CA ALA A 221 11.54 13.88 -5.20
C ALA A 221 11.68 13.31 -6.63
N ASP A 222 11.44 14.13 -7.66
CA ASP A 222 11.43 13.76 -9.09
C ASP A 222 10.46 12.60 -9.42
N GLY A 223 9.36 12.52 -8.68
CA GLY A 223 8.39 11.43 -8.81
C GLY A 223 7.59 11.46 -10.12
N VAL A 224 7.46 12.63 -10.76
CA VAL A 224 6.76 12.76 -12.05
C VAL A 224 7.50 11.99 -13.15
N ASN A 225 8.83 12.07 -13.19
CA ASN A 225 9.64 11.28 -14.11
C ASN A 225 9.42 9.78 -13.94
N CYS A 226 9.26 9.30 -12.70
CA CYS A 226 8.94 7.90 -12.43
C CYS A 226 7.59 7.50 -13.05
N ILE A 227 6.54 8.33 -12.88
CA ILE A 227 5.21 8.07 -13.45
C ILE A 227 5.28 8.04 -14.98
N MET A 228 5.92 9.04 -15.58
CA MET A 228 6.08 9.11 -17.04
C MET A 228 6.89 7.93 -17.57
N GLY A 229 7.95 7.53 -16.87
CA GLY A 229 8.73 6.36 -17.22
C GLY A 229 7.95 5.05 -17.22
N VAL A 230 6.93 4.91 -16.35
CA VAL A 230 6.01 3.75 -16.35
C VAL A 230 5.02 3.85 -17.51
N LEU A 231 4.46 5.03 -17.77
CA LEU A 231 3.49 5.25 -18.86
C LEU A 231 4.09 5.09 -20.25
N SER A 232 5.36 5.48 -20.43
CA SER A 232 6.09 5.30 -21.69
C SER A 232 6.43 3.82 -21.96
N ASN A 233 6.44 2.97 -20.93
CA ASN A 233 6.52 1.53 -21.14
C ASN A 233 5.13 1.01 -21.48
N LYS A 234 5.04 0.11 -22.47
CA LYS A 234 3.77 -0.58 -22.78
C LYS A 234 3.33 -1.41 -21.57
N CYS A 235 2.49 -0.81 -20.72
CA CYS A 235 1.93 -1.44 -19.53
C CYS A 235 0.43 -1.73 -19.71
N GLY A 236 -0.09 -2.65 -18.90
CA GLY A 236 -1.52 -3.00 -18.96
C GLY A 236 -2.41 -1.82 -18.58
N PHE A 237 -3.63 -1.80 -19.14
CA PHE A 237 -4.61 -0.71 -18.94
C PHE A 237 -4.89 -0.37 -17.47
N GLN A 238 -4.77 -1.35 -16.55
CA GLN A 238 -4.94 -1.10 -15.12
C GLN A 238 -3.82 -0.21 -14.57
N LEU A 239 -2.57 -0.51 -14.91
CA LEU A 239 -1.42 0.29 -14.47
C LEU A 239 -1.43 1.67 -15.15
N GLN A 240 -1.78 1.75 -16.44
CA GLN A 240 -2.02 3.03 -17.12
C GLN A 240 -3.04 3.87 -16.35
N TYR A 241 -4.22 3.32 -16.05
CA TYR A 241 -5.25 4.01 -15.28
C TYR A 241 -4.70 4.54 -13.95
N GLN A 242 -3.96 3.72 -13.19
CA GLN A 242 -3.44 4.11 -11.89
C GLN A 242 -2.39 5.22 -11.98
N MET A 243 -1.48 5.14 -12.95
CA MET A 243 -0.45 6.16 -13.18
C MET A 243 -1.08 7.48 -13.64
N ILE A 244 -2.06 7.44 -14.54
CA ILE A 244 -2.78 8.64 -15.00
C ILE A 244 -3.61 9.24 -13.86
N PHE A 245 -4.17 8.41 -12.98
CA PHE A 245 -4.82 8.89 -11.78
C PHE A 245 -3.86 9.64 -10.86
N CYS A 246 -2.60 9.18 -10.72
CA CYS A 246 -1.58 9.95 -10.00
C CYS A 246 -1.33 11.31 -10.65
N VAL A 247 -1.22 11.38 -11.99
CA VAL A 247 -1.10 12.66 -12.72
C VAL A 247 -2.30 13.56 -12.45
N TRP A 248 -3.52 13.02 -12.51
CA TRP A 248 -4.75 13.75 -12.21
C TRP A 248 -4.78 14.30 -10.78
N LEU A 249 -4.34 13.52 -9.78
CA LEU A 249 -4.21 14.01 -8.41
C LEU A 249 -3.24 15.19 -8.28
N LEU A 250 -2.13 15.18 -9.03
CA LEU A 250 -1.15 16.27 -9.06
C LEU A 250 -1.70 17.51 -9.78
N ALA A 251 -2.55 17.33 -10.80
CA ALA A 251 -3.12 18.43 -11.60
C ALA A 251 -4.10 19.33 -10.82
N PHE A 252 -4.54 18.94 -9.62
CA PHE A 252 -5.40 19.78 -8.77
C PHE A 252 -4.70 20.98 -8.13
N SER A 253 -3.37 21.06 -8.21
CA SER A 253 -2.60 22.19 -7.67
C SER A 253 -2.02 23.03 -8.80
N PRO A 254 -2.39 24.33 -8.91
CA PRO A 254 -1.84 25.21 -9.95
C PRO A 254 -0.31 25.26 -9.95
N GLN A 255 0.31 25.26 -8.76
CA GLN A 255 1.77 25.24 -8.62
C GLN A 255 2.37 23.96 -9.21
N MET A 256 1.75 22.79 -8.95
CA MET A 256 2.21 21.51 -9.51
C MET A 256 2.02 21.48 -11.02
N CYS A 257 0.94 22.05 -11.56
CA CYS A 257 0.72 22.13 -13.00
C CYS A 257 1.87 22.84 -13.72
N GLU A 258 2.49 23.85 -13.10
CA GLU A 258 3.68 24.50 -13.67
C GLU A 258 4.87 23.54 -13.80
N TYR A 259 5.07 22.67 -12.81
CA TYR A 259 6.07 21.61 -12.87
C TYR A 259 5.71 20.53 -13.89
N LEU A 260 4.46 20.06 -13.90
CA LEU A 260 3.96 19.02 -14.82
C LEU A 260 4.16 19.39 -16.29
N ARG A 261 4.04 20.69 -16.65
CA ARG A 261 4.29 21.17 -18.01
C ARG A 261 5.67 20.81 -18.57
N ARG A 262 6.66 20.54 -17.71
CA ARG A 262 8.05 20.22 -18.12
C ARG A 262 8.25 18.77 -18.56
N TYR A 263 7.27 17.89 -18.34
CA TYR A 263 7.42 16.43 -18.49
C TYR A 263 6.74 15.82 -19.72
N ASN A 264 6.37 16.64 -20.73
CA ASN A 264 5.70 16.17 -21.95
C ASN A 264 4.48 15.26 -21.67
N ILE A 265 3.73 15.56 -20.61
CA ILE A 265 2.61 14.73 -20.14
C ILE A 265 1.50 14.69 -21.19
N VAL A 266 1.18 15.84 -21.80
CA VAL A 266 0.08 15.96 -22.75
C VAL A 266 0.26 15.04 -23.97
N PRO A 267 1.39 15.05 -24.70
CA PRO A 267 1.62 14.09 -25.78
C PRO A 267 1.43 12.64 -25.37
N VAL A 268 2.05 12.20 -24.27
CA VAL A 268 1.97 10.81 -23.80
C VAL A 268 0.53 10.41 -23.47
N LEU A 269 -0.23 11.27 -22.81
CA LEU A 269 -1.64 11.00 -22.51
C LEU A 269 -2.50 11.00 -23.77
N SER A 270 -2.21 11.86 -24.75
CA SER A 270 -2.90 11.88 -26.05
C SER A 270 -2.67 10.58 -26.83
N ASP A 271 -1.44 10.06 -26.86
CA ASP A 271 -1.12 8.80 -27.52
C ASP A 271 -1.88 7.64 -26.86
N ILE A 272 -1.85 7.54 -25.52
CA ILE A 272 -2.60 6.52 -24.78
C ILE A 272 -4.11 6.65 -25.02
N LEU A 273 -4.64 7.88 -25.09
CA LEU A 273 -6.06 8.13 -25.35
C LEU A 273 -6.49 7.62 -26.73
N GLN A 274 -5.65 7.79 -27.75
CA GLN A 274 -5.93 7.32 -29.11
C GLN A 274 -5.91 5.79 -29.22
N GLU A 275 -4.98 5.14 -28.50
CA GLU A 275 -4.82 3.69 -28.55
C GLU A 275 -5.79 2.93 -27.62
N SER A 276 -6.29 3.58 -26.56
CA SER A 276 -7.04 2.89 -25.51
C SER A 276 -8.49 2.60 -25.89
N VAL A 277 -8.85 1.32 -25.82
CA VAL A 277 -10.24 0.84 -25.93
C VAL A 277 -10.94 0.74 -24.56
N LYS A 278 -10.29 1.15 -23.46
CA LYS A 278 -10.81 1.01 -22.10
C LYS A 278 -11.38 2.33 -21.62
N GLU A 279 -12.71 2.40 -21.51
CA GLU A 279 -13.43 3.62 -21.12
C GLU A 279 -12.92 4.26 -19.82
N LYS A 280 -12.55 3.46 -18.81
CA LYS A 280 -12.00 4.01 -17.57
C LYS A 280 -10.68 4.77 -17.76
N VAL A 281 -9.83 4.34 -18.71
CA VAL A 281 -8.57 5.02 -19.05
C VAL A 281 -8.88 6.31 -19.80
N THR A 282 -9.79 6.26 -20.78
CA THR A 282 -10.28 7.43 -21.49
C THR A 282 -10.82 8.49 -20.54
N ARG A 283 -11.72 8.11 -19.61
CA ARG A 283 -12.34 9.04 -18.65
C ARG A 283 -11.30 9.73 -17.75
N ILE A 284 -10.29 9.00 -17.23
CA ILE A 284 -9.28 9.61 -16.35
C ILE A 284 -8.33 10.53 -17.12
N ILE A 285 -8.00 10.24 -18.38
CA ILE A 285 -7.20 11.14 -19.22
C ILE A 285 -7.96 12.44 -19.47
N LEU A 286 -9.22 12.36 -19.88
CA LEU A 286 -10.05 13.54 -20.11
C LEU A 286 -10.24 14.37 -18.83
N ALA A 287 -10.36 13.70 -17.67
CA ALA A 287 -10.40 14.37 -16.38
C ALA A 287 -9.07 15.04 -16.01
N ALA A 288 -7.92 14.51 -16.44
CA ALA A 288 -6.59 15.09 -16.23
C ALA A 288 -6.31 16.29 -17.15
N PHE A 289 -6.93 16.34 -18.34
CA PHE A 289 -6.84 17.50 -19.23
C PHE A 289 -7.76 18.65 -18.82
N ARG A 290 -8.84 18.37 -18.10
CA ARG A 290 -9.80 19.36 -17.62
C ARG A 290 -9.29 20.11 -16.40
#